data_AF-A0A7Y3PXS5-F1
#
_entry.id   AF-A0A7Y3PXS5-F1
#
_cell.length_a   1.000
_cell.length_b   1.000
_cell.length_c   1.000
_cell.angle_alpha   90.00
_cell.angle_beta   90.00
_cell.angle_gamma   90.00
#
_symmetry.space_group_name_H-M   'P 1'
#
loop_
_entity.id
_entity.type
_entity.pdbx_description
1 polymer ?
#
loop_
_entity_poly.entity_id
_entity_poly.type
_entity_poly.pdbx_seq_one_letter_code
_entity_poly.pdbx_strand_id
1 'polypeptide(L)'
;MRYRVEVETGLDLSTADVAEQVDRVLADPRGWTADGTSAFQRISSGTADFVVKVATPGTVDKICATQGLDTGGEYNCSVNENVMVNLRRWELATQYYADDVRSYRALIINHEVGHFLHHGHVTCPGPGKPAPAMMQQIKGMKGCVPNVWPYDAEGRLITGPAVP
;
A
#
# COMPACT_ATOMS: atom_id res chain seq x y z
N MET A 1 16.52 2.31 -2.43
CA MET A 1 15.94 0.97 -2.21
C MET A 1 15.59 0.35 -3.54
N ARG A 2 15.94 -0.91 -3.74
CA ARG A 2 15.61 -1.71 -4.92
C ARG A 2 14.37 -2.54 -4.63
N TYR A 3 13.42 -2.57 -5.55
CA TYR A 3 12.22 -3.38 -5.39
C TYR A 3 11.91 -4.22 -6.62
N ARG A 4 11.16 -5.29 -6.39
CA ARG A 4 10.55 -6.11 -7.46
C ARG A 4 9.04 -6.08 -7.33
N VAL A 5 8.39 -6.44 -8.44
CA VAL A 5 6.96 -6.66 -8.49
C VAL A 5 6.72 -8.08 -8.97
N GLU A 6 5.92 -8.82 -8.21
CA GLU A 6 5.54 -10.18 -8.48
C GLU A 6 4.01 -10.32 -8.48
N VAL A 7 3.51 -11.21 -9.32
CA VAL A 7 2.11 -11.61 -9.36
C VAL A 7 2.08 -13.12 -9.16
N GLU A 8 1.20 -13.60 -8.29
CA GLU A 8 1.02 -15.04 -8.08
C GLU A 8 0.66 -15.74 -9.40
N THR A 9 1.30 -16.88 -9.64
CA THR A 9 1.06 -17.69 -10.84
C THR A 9 -0.39 -18.14 -10.92
N GLY A 10 -1.00 -18.00 -12.09
CA GLY A 10 -2.38 -18.43 -12.35
C GLY A 10 -3.41 -17.32 -12.17
N LEU A 11 -3.00 -16.11 -11.80
CA LEU A 11 -3.86 -14.92 -11.83
C LEU A 11 -3.97 -14.35 -13.24
N ASP A 12 -5.15 -13.83 -13.59
CA ASP A 12 -5.39 -13.10 -14.85
C ASP A 12 -4.92 -11.63 -14.74
N LEU A 13 -3.66 -11.45 -14.31
CA LEU A 13 -3.03 -10.14 -14.17
C LEU A 13 -1.69 -10.14 -14.92
N SER A 14 -1.46 -9.09 -15.71
CA SER A 14 -0.15 -8.81 -16.30
C SER A 14 0.81 -8.30 -15.24
N THR A 15 1.89 -9.04 -14.97
CA THR A 15 2.97 -8.57 -14.07
C THR A 15 3.56 -7.24 -14.54
N ALA A 16 3.63 -7.00 -15.86
CA ALA A 16 4.12 -5.73 -16.40
C ALA A 16 3.18 -4.57 -16.07
N ASP A 17 1.86 -4.77 -16.18
CA ASP A 17 0.86 -3.73 -15.90
C ASP A 17 0.74 -3.44 -14.40
N VAL A 18 0.88 -4.47 -13.57
CA VAL A 18 0.99 -4.31 -12.11
C VAL A 18 2.25 -3.53 -11.77
N ALA A 19 3.39 -3.89 -12.37
CA ALA A 19 4.66 -3.20 -12.14
C ALA A 19 4.59 -1.73 -12.54
N GLU A 20 4.00 -1.42 -13.70
CA GLU A 20 3.85 -0.04 -14.17
C GLU A 20 2.94 0.78 -13.24
N GLN A 21 1.92 0.18 -12.63
CA GLN A 21 1.09 0.84 -11.63
C GLN A 21 1.86 1.11 -10.33
N VAL A 22 2.64 0.14 -9.84
CA VAL A 22 3.49 0.32 -8.66
C VAL A 22 4.55 1.40 -8.91
N ASP A 23 5.19 1.38 -10.08
CA ASP A 23 6.18 2.40 -10.49
C ASP A 23 5.60 3.80 -10.43
N ARG A 24 4.39 4.00 -10.97
CA ARG A 24 3.71 5.30 -10.94
C ARG A 24 3.42 5.76 -9.51
N VAL A 25 3.04 4.85 -8.61
CA VAL A 25 2.78 5.20 -7.20
C VAL A 25 4.06 5.59 -6.48
N LEU A 26 5.13 4.80 -6.64
CA LEU A 26 6.40 5.05 -5.97
C LEU A 26 7.19 6.24 -6.54
N ALA A 27 6.87 6.66 -7.77
CA ALA A 27 7.44 7.84 -8.40
C ALA A 27 6.56 9.11 -8.28
N ASP A 28 5.36 9.02 -7.71
CA ASP A 28 4.50 10.20 -7.56
C ASP A 28 5.13 11.18 -6.56
N PRO A 29 5.19 12.49 -6.84
CA PRO A 29 5.79 13.48 -5.95
C PRO A 29 5.10 13.61 -4.59
N ARG A 30 3.88 13.09 -4.44
CA ARG A 30 3.16 13.02 -3.16
C ARG A 30 3.44 11.72 -2.39
N GLY A 31 4.19 10.82 -2.99
CA GLY A 31 4.63 9.53 -2.44
C GLY A 31 5.78 9.67 -1.44
N TRP A 32 6.32 8.52 -1.02
CA TRP A 32 7.33 8.46 0.05
C TRP A 32 8.64 9.17 -0.27
N THR A 33 8.97 9.39 -1.55
CA THR A 33 10.18 10.13 -1.97
C THR A 33 10.16 11.62 -1.59
N ALA A 34 9.00 12.16 -1.21
CA ALA A 34 8.86 13.55 -0.77
C ALA A 34 9.57 13.82 0.58
N ASP A 35 9.96 12.77 1.32
CA ASP A 35 10.77 12.88 2.54
C ASP A 35 12.20 13.41 2.28
N GLY A 36 12.66 13.40 1.03
CA GLY A 36 14.02 13.77 0.63
C GLY A 36 15.09 12.72 0.94
N THR A 37 14.72 11.56 1.47
CA THR A 37 15.64 10.48 1.87
C THR A 37 15.34 9.13 1.24
N SER A 38 14.08 8.87 0.89
CA SER A 38 13.61 7.66 0.24
C SER A 38 13.76 7.76 -1.28
N ALA A 39 14.26 6.68 -1.88
CA ALA A 39 14.33 6.54 -3.34
C ALA A 39 14.09 5.07 -3.73
N PHE A 40 13.32 4.86 -4.79
CA PHE A 40 12.92 3.53 -5.25
C PHE A 40 13.46 3.24 -6.65
N GLN A 41 13.99 2.04 -6.84
CA GLN A 41 14.50 1.56 -8.11
C GLN A 41 13.92 0.18 -8.39
N ARG A 42 13.09 0.05 -9.44
CA ARG A 42 12.63 -1.26 -9.87
C ARG A 42 13.80 -2.05 -10.48
N ILE A 43 13.94 -3.31 -10.07
CA ILE A 43 14.89 -4.26 -10.65
C ILE A 43 14.13 -5.47 -11.20
N SER A 44 14.68 -6.11 -12.22
CA SER A 44 14.14 -7.36 -12.79
C SER A 44 14.93 -8.60 -12.34
N SER A 45 16.11 -8.43 -11.77
CA SER A 45 16.98 -9.50 -11.28
C SER A 45 17.89 -9.00 -10.15
N GLY A 46 18.46 -9.94 -9.39
CA GLY A 46 19.28 -9.66 -8.22
C GLY A 46 18.46 -9.50 -6.94
N THR A 47 19.14 -9.06 -5.88
CA THR A 47 18.57 -8.88 -4.54
C THR A 47 17.74 -7.60 -4.46
N ALA A 48 16.47 -7.75 -4.10
CA ALA A 48 15.58 -6.63 -3.79
C ALA A 48 15.60 -6.35 -2.29
N ASP A 49 15.42 -5.09 -1.91
CA ASP A 49 15.21 -4.71 -0.52
C ASP A 49 13.77 -5.03 -0.07
N PHE A 50 12.81 -4.98 -1.01
CA PHE A 50 11.45 -5.50 -0.83
C PHE A 50 10.81 -5.97 -2.14
N VAL A 51 9.74 -6.76 -2.03
CA VAL A 51 8.94 -7.27 -3.15
C VAL A 51 7.48 -6.91 -2.93
N VAL A 52 6.89 -6.20 -3.89
CA VAL A 52 5.43 -6.01 -3.96
C VAL A 52 4.83 -7.23 -4.64
N LYS A 53 3.97 -7.98 -3.94
CA LYS A 53 3.41 -9.23 -4.44
C LYS A 53 1.89 -9.20 -4.43
N VAL A 54 1.27 -9.23 -5.60
CA VAL A 54 -0.18 -9.42 -5.73
C VAL A 54 -0.49 -10.92 -5.69
N ALA A 55 -1.32 -11.33 -4.73
CA ALA A 55 -1.63 -12.73 -4.48
C ALA A 55 -3.08 -12.95 -4.06
N THR A 56 -3.58 -14.17 -4.22
CA THR A 56 -4.90 -14.61 -3.73
C THR A 56 -5.03 -14.38 -2.22
N PRO A 57 -6.26 -14.18 -1.70
CA PRO A 57 -6.50 -14.01 -0.27
C PRO A 57 -5.82 -15.08 0.61
N GLY A 58 -5.93 -16.36 0.24
CA GLY A 58 -5.32 -17.45 1.00
C GLY A 58 -3.78 -17.43 0.99
N THR A 59 -3.16 -17.02 -0.12
CA THR A 59 -1.70 -16.85 -0.18
C THR A 59 -1.24 -15.67 0.67
N VAL A 60 -1.99 -14.56 0.67
CA VAL A 60 -1.72 -13.42 1.57
C VAL A 60 -1.83 -13.86 3.03
N ASP A 61 -2.95 -14.47 3.43
CA ASP A 61 -3.15 -14.96 4.81
C ASP A 61 -2.00 -15.85 5.27
N LYS A 62 -1.60 -16.82 4.43
CA LYS A 62 -0.51 -17.73 4.75
C LYS A 62 0.82 -17.00 4.98
N ILE A 63 1.15 -16.01 4.15
CA ILE A 63 2.43 -15.28 4.25
C ILE A 63 2.40 -14.33 5.46
N CYS A 64 1.31 -13.57 5.64
CA CYS A 64 1.14 -12.64 6.75
C CYS A 64 1.16 -13.37 8.11
N ALA A 65 0.55 -14.56 8.19
CA ALA A 65 0.54 -15.39 9.39
C ALA A 65 1.95 -15.84 9.84
N THR A 66 2.96 -15.84 8.97
CA THR A 66 4.35 -16.15 9.37
C THR A 66 4.92 -15.15 10.38
N GLN A 67 4.34 -13.95 10.47
CA GLN A 67 4.66 -12.92 11.46
C GLN A 67 3.50 -12.71 12.46
N GLY A 68 2.56 -13.65 12.54
CA GLY A 68 1.44 -13.59 13.48
C GLY A 68 0.32 -12.62 13.11
N LEU A 69 0.29 -12.12 11.86
CA LEU A 69 -0.78 -11.25 11.37
C LEU A 69 -1.95 -12.09 10.85
N ASP A 70 -3.17 -11.74 11.29
CA ASP A 70 -4.42 -12.32 10.79
C ASP A 70 -5.09 -11.32 9.83
N THR A 71 -4.99 -11.60 8.52
CA THR A 71 -5.58 -10.78 7.46
C THR A 71 -7.00 -11.19 7.10
N GLY A 72 -7.49 -12.35 7.59
CA GLY A 72 -8.87 -12.83 7.41
C GLY A 72 -9.36 -12.94 5.96
N GLY A 73 -8.46 -13.06 4.98
CA GLY A 73 -8.77 -13.03 3.56
C GLY A 73 -9.13 -11.65 3.01
N GLU A 74 -9.06 -10.60 3.83
CA GLU A 74 -9.58 -9.27 3.53
C GLU A 74 -8.48 -8.21 3.37
N TYR A 75 -7.41 -8.33 4.15
CA TYR A 75 -6.37 -7.30 4.27
C TYR A 75 -5.10 -7.64 3.48
N ASN A 76 -4.31 -6.59 3.27
CA ASN A 76 -2.90 -6.66 2.84
C ASN A 76 -2.01 -6.80 4.08
N CYS A 77 -0.71 -7.00 3.89
CA CYS A 77 0.27 -6.82 4.95
C CYS A 77 1.68 -6.54 4.41
N SER A 78 2.54 -5.98 5.25
CA SER A 78 3.99 -5.95 5.00
C SER A 78 4.70 -6.79 6.05
N VAL A 79 5.38 -7.85 5.62
CA VAL A 79 6.09 -8.81 6.50
C VAL A 79 7.47 -9.15 5.95
N ASN A 80 8.51 -8.93 6.75
CA ASN A 80 9.91 -9.02 6.30
C ASN A 80 10.11 -8.12 5.07
N GLU A 81 10.61 -8.69 3.97
CA GLU A 81 10.77 -8.03 2.66
C GLU A 81 9.53 -8.12 1.75
N ASN A 82 8.40 -8.67 2.22
CA ASN A 82 7.20 -8.87 1.40
C ASN A 82 6.14 -7.81 1.69
N VAL A 83 5.83 -6.99 0.67
CA VAL A 83 4.65 -6.15 0.61
C VAL A 83 3.54 -6.96 -0.09
N MET A 84 2.70 -7.60 0.70
CA MET A 84 1.64 -8.50 0.24
C MET A 84 0.37 -7.71 -0.09
N VAL A 85 -0.06 -7.81 -1.33
CA VAL A 85 -1.27 -7.17 -1.85
C VAL A 85 -2.32 -8.24 -2.14
N ASN A 86 -3.45 -8.15 -1.44
CA ASN A 86 -4.58 -9.04 -1.62
C ASN A 86 -5.29 -8.76 -2.96
N LEU A 87 -5.40 -9.79 -3.80
CA LEU A 87 -5.98 -9.70 -5.14
C LEU A 87 -7.38 -9.08 -5.13
N ARG A 88 -8.24 -9.47 -4.17
CA ARG A 88 -9.59 -8.92 -4.08
C ARG A 88 -9.56 -7.41 -3.85
N ARG A 89 -8.59 -6.93 -3.08
CA ARG A 89 -8.37 -5.50 -2.81
C ARG A 89 -7.81 -4.78 -4.04
N TRP A 90 -6.90 -5.44 -4.77
CA TRP A 90 -6.36 -4.92 -6.03
C TRP A 90 -7.43 -4.77 -7.13
N GLU A 91 -8.39 -5.69 -7.21
CA GLU A 91 -9.41 -5.69 -8.26
C GLU A 91 -10.67 -4.89 -7.90
N LEU A 92 -11.14 -5.00 -6.66
CA LEU A 92 -12.47 -4.50 -6.27
C LEU A 92 -12.45 -3.29 -5.33
N ALA A 93 -11.26 -2.89 -4.87
CA ALA A 93 -11.09 -1.85 -3.86
C ALA A 93 -11.93 -2.08 -2.59
N THR A 94 -12.41 -1.01 -1.97
CA THR A 94 -13.37 -1.03 -0.84
C THR A 94 -14.56 -0.15 -1.19
N GLN A 95 -15.63 -0.21 -0.39
CA GLN A 95 -16.80 0.65 -0.58
C GLN A 95 -16.48 2.16 -0.65
N TYR A 96 -15.40 2.60 -0.01
CA TYR A 96 -14.97 4.02 -0.03
C TYR A 96 -14.33 4.45 -1.36
N TYR A 97 -13.97 3.48 -2.21
CA TYR A 97 -13.28 3.68 -3.48
C TYR A 97 -13.91 2.84 -4.60
N ALA A 98 -15.20 2.48 -4.48
CA ALA A 98 -15.87 1.59 -5.42
C ALA A 98 -15.81 2.09 -6.87
N ASP A 99 -15.84 3.41 -7.06
CA ASP A 99 -15.79 4.07 -8.37
C ASP A 99 -14.35 4.46 -8.79
N ASP A 100 -13.34 4.22 -7.94
CA ASP A 100 -11.94 4.59 -8.20
C ASP A 100 -10.95 3.54 -7.65
N VAL A 101 -11.00 2.36 -8.25
CA VAL A 101 -10.10 1.24 -7.94
C VAL A 101 -8.63 1.63 -8.17
N ARG A 102 -8.35 2.48 -9.16
CA ARG A 102 -6.98 2.92 -9.47
C ARG A 102 -6.39 3.72 -8.31
N SER A 103 -7.12 4.69 -7.76
CA SER A 103 -6.67 5.41 -6.57
C SER A 103 -6.52 4.49 -5.37
N TYR A 104 -7.41 3.52 -5.20
CA TYR A 104 -7.27 2.54 -4.13
C TYR A 104 -6.00 1.67 -4.26
N ARG A 105 -5.57 1.31 -5.48
CA ARG A 105 -4.27 0.65 -5.70
C ARG A 105 -3.11 1.53 -5.22
N ALA A 106 -3.16 2.84 -5.43
CA ALA A 106 -2.17 3.75 -4.88
C ALA A 106 -2.16 3.75 -3.34
N LEU A 107 -3.35 3.77 -2.72
CA LEU A 107 -3.48 3.72 -1.26
C LEU A 107 -2.83 2.47 -0.67
N ILE A 108 -3.17 1.28 -1.18
CA ILE A 108 -2.66 0.03 -0.61
C ILE A 108 -1.16 -0.12 -0.82
N ILE A 109 -0.61 0.33 -1.95
CA ILE A 109 0.84 0.35 -2.16
C ILE A 109 1.51 1.32 -1.19
N ASN A 110 0.99 2.56 -1.05
CA ASN A 110 1.56 3.53 -0.11
C ASN A 110 1.48 3.06 1.34
N HIS A 111 0.38 2.41 1.73
CA HIS A 111 0.19 1.89 3.09
C HIS A 111 1.21 0.81 3.43
N GLU A 112 1.29 -0.23 2.60
CA GLU A 112 2.18 -1.36 2.89
C GLU A 112 3.66 -1.00 2.72
N VAL A 113 4.01 -0.18 1.73
CA VAL A 113 5.37 0.36 1.63
C VAL A 113 5.69 1.28 2.81
N GLY A 114 4.70 2.01 3.34
CA GLY A 114 4.86 2.77 4.57
C GLY A 114 5.25 1.87 5.75
N HIS A 115 4.63 0.70 5.89
CA HIS A 115 5.04 -0.29 6.89
C HIS A 115 6.46 -0.82 6.66
N PHE A 116 6.85 -1.11 5.41
CA PHE A 116 8.23 -1.48 5.08
C PHE A 116 9.23 -0.38 5.48
N LEU A 117 8.86 0.89 5.34
CA LEU A 117 9.64 2.06 5.78
C LEU A 117 9.51 2.36 7.29
N HIS A 118 8.94 1.42 8.07
CA HIS A 118 8.74 1.55 9.52
C HIS A 118 7.76 2.63 9.97
N HIS A 119 6.82 3.05 9.11
CA HIS A 119 5.69 3.86 9.53
C HIS A 119 4.61 2.98 10.18
N GLY A 120 4.21 3.35 11.40
CA GLY A 120 3.08 2.74 12.12
C GLY A 120 1.74 3.35 11.71
N HIS A 121 0.65 2.74 12.16
CA HIS A 121 -0.67 3.27 11.89
C HIS A 121 -0.91 4.63 12.56
N VAL A 122 -1.68 5.47 11.85
CA VAL A 122 -2.27 6.69 12.41
C VAL A 122 -3.76 6.70 12.12
N THR A 123 -4.53 7.52 12.83
CA THR A 123 -5.98 7.65 12.60
C THR A 123 -6.33 9.01 11.99
N CYS A 124 -7.57 9.14 11.54
CA CYS A 124 -8.13 10.38 11.00
C CYS A 124 -7.83 11.59 11.93
N PRO A 125 -7.16 12.64 11.45
CA PRO A 125 -6.84 13.83 12.24
C PRO A 125 -8.05 14.74 12.51
N GLY A 126 -9.17 14.54 11.80
CA GLY A 126 -10.43 15.22 12.07
C GLY A 126 -11.39 15.22 10.88
N PRO A 127 -12.69 15.50 11.10
CA PRO A 127 -13.67 15.55 10.01
C PRO A 127 -13.29 16.51 8.89
N GLY A 128 -13.49 16.09 7.64
CA GLY A 128 -13.16 16.88 6.45
C GLY A 128 -11.67 16.96 6.13
N LYS A 129 -10.79 16.45 6.99
CA LYS A 129 -9.35 16.37 6.71
C LYS A 129 -9.02 15.17 5.81
N PRO A 130 -7.94 15.23 5.02
CA PRO A 130 -7.47 14.08 4.26
C PRO A 130 -7.14 12.90 5.19
N ALA A 131 -7.61 11.70 4.85
CA ALA A 131 -7.21 10.50 5.56
C ALA A 131 -5.71 10.22 5.33
N PRO A 132 -4.90 10.01 6.38
CA PRO A 132 -3.50 9.62 6.21
C PRO A 132 -3.38 8.32 5.40
N ALA A 133 -2.32 8.19 4.58
CA ALA A 133 -2.03 6.92 3.89
C ALA A 133 -1.82 5.77 4.88
N MET A 134 -1.23 6.06 6.05
CA MET A 134 -1.04 5.11 7.15
C MET A 134 -2.28 4.89 8.03
N MET A 135 -3.44 5.42 7.63
CA MET A 135 -4.72 5.09 8.26
C MET A 135 -5.29 3.81 7.66
N GLN A 136 -5.83 2.92 8.51
CA GLN A 136 -6.56 1.73 8.06
C GLN A 136 -7.93 2.12 7.48
N GLN A 137 -7.95 2.78 6.33
CA GLN A 137 -9.16 3.35 5.72
C GLN A 137 -10.22 2.29 5.39
N ILE A 138 -9.80 1.06 5.11
CA ILE A 138 -10.70 -0.11 4.95
C ILE A 138 -11.57 -0.36 6.19
N LYS A 139 -11.10 0.01 7.39
CA LYS A 139 -11.83 -0.10 8.66
C LYS A 139 -12.72 1.11 8.97
N GLY A 140 -12.79 2.08 8.06
CA GLY A 140 -13.69 3.22 8.13
C GLY A 140 -12.99 4.58 8.22
N MET A 141 -13.63 5.59 7.64
CA MET A 141 -13.03 6.91 7.39
C MET A 141 -13.09 7.89 8.58
N LYS A 142 -13.92 7.62 9.59
CA LYS A 142 -14.04 8.46 10.80
C LYS A 142 -14.24 9.97 10.52
N GLY A 143 -14.92 10.30 9.42
CA GLY A 143 -15.17 11.68 8.98
C GLY A 143 -14.09 12.31 8.11
N CYS A 144 -12.93 11.66 7.93
CA CYS A 144 -11.94 12.10 6.95
C CYS A 144 -12.44 11.91 5.52
N VAL A 145 -11.90 12.71 4.59
CA VAL A 145 -12.12 12.53 3.15
C VAL A 145 -11.10 11.56 2.56
N PRO A 146 -11.44 10.83 1.48
CA PRO A 146 -10.51 9.93 0.80
C PRO A 146 -9.19 10.63 0.42
N ASN A 147 -8.07 9.99 0.72
CA ASN A 147 -6.74 10.38 0.29
C ASN A 147 -5.85 9.14 0.23
N VAL A 148 -4.99 9.08 -0.78
CA VAL A 148 -4.20 7.88 -1.10
C VAL A 148 -2.70 8.14 -1.00
N TRP A 149 -2.29 9.38 -0.70
CA TRP A 149 -0.90 9.82 -0.71
C TRP A 149 -0.38 10.15 0.70
N PRO A 150 0.89 9.82 1.01
CA PRO A 150 1.51 10.16 2.28
C PRO A 150 1.78 11.66 2.44
N TYR A 151 2.07 12.39 1.36
CA TYR A 151 2.34 13.83 1.39
C TYR A 151 1.31 14.62 0.59
N ASP A 152 1.09 15.89 0.97
CA ASP A 152 0.29 16.81 0.18
C ASP A 152 1.10 17.45 -0.97
N ALA A 153 0.46 18.30 -1.77
CA ALA A 153 1.09 18.95 -2.92
C ALA A 153 2.23 19.91 -2.53
N GLU A 154 2.30 20.32 -1.27
CA GLU A 154 3.36 21.16 -0.71
C GLU A 154 4.46 20.34 -0.03
N GLY A 155 4.40 19.00 -0.12
CA GLY A 155 5.39 18.10 0.48
C GLY A 155 5.26 17.97 2.00
N ARG A 156 4.09 18.28 2.59
CA ARG A 156 3.84 18.08 4.03
C ARG A 156 3.24 16.69 4.25
N LEU A 157 3.76 15.98 5.26
CA LEU A 157 3.24 14.66 5.63
C LEU A 157 1.79 14.78 6.11
N ILE A 158 0.89 14.03 5.49
CA ILE A 158 -0.51 13.88 5.90
C ILE A 158 -0.55 12.83 7.00
N THR A 159 -0.70 13.27 8.25
CA THR A 159 -0.67 12.41 9.43
C THR A 159 -1.79 12.72 10.43
N GLY A 160 -1.91 11.90 11.46
CA GLY A 160 -2.86 12.06 12.56
C GLY A 160 -2.36 11.35 13.82
N PRO A 161 -3.22 11.20 14.85
CA PRO A 161 -2.82 10.52 16.08
C PRO A 161 -2.39 9.08 15.82
N ALA A 162 -1.29 8.64 16.44
CA ALA A 162 -0.82 7.27 16.34
C ALA A 162 -1.83 6.28 16.94
N VAL A 163 -1.97 5.11 16.31
CA VAL A 163 -2.79 4.00 16.79
C VAL A 163 -2.04 2.68 16.57
N PRO A 164 -2.38 1.62 17.32
CA PRO A 164 -1.89 0.27 17.04
C PRO A 164 -2.25 -0.20 15.62
#